data_AF-A0A0U5BGB6-F1
#
_entry.id   AF-A0A0U5BGB6-F1
#
_cell.length_a   1.000
_cell.length_b   1.000
_cell.length_c   1.000
_cell.angle_alpha   90.00
_cell.angle_beta   90.00
_cell.angle_gamma   90.00
#
_symmetry.space_group_name_H-M   'P 1'
#
loop_
_entity.id
_entity.type
_entity.pdbx_description
1 polymer ?
#
loop_
_entity_poly.entity_id
_entity_poly.type
_entity_poly.pdbx_seq_one_letter_code
_entity_poly.pdbx_strand_id
1 'polypeptide(L)'
;MNRIKKWTRNFMLVIAIAAVGMIGLMIFLWSRGEAPQIDPYAHVKKYEPALHSELTRYGLEQQTDVLLALMYQESQGKGGDPMQASESAGLSPNTITDPKQSIRQGVRHFHNVYIYGKKKHVDMATIIQAYNMGPGYIDFVAAHGQKHSEELARQYSAIQVKKAPNVYKCGDDQGNFRYPYCYGDFSYTTKILQVEPKIKGEL
;
A
#
# COMPACT_ATOMS: atom_id res chain seq x y z
N MET A 1 59.01 -48.68 5.37
CA MET A 1 58.71 -47.29 5.79
C MET A 1 58.07 -46.42 4.69
N ASN A 2 58.51 -46.47 3.42
CA ASN A 2 57.99 -45.61 2.33
C ASN A 2 56.56 -45.94 1.83
N ARG A 3 56.15 -47.22 1.87
CA ARG A 3 54.79 -47.62 1.46
C ARG A 3 53.70 -47.10 2.42
N ILE A 4 53.95 -47.16 3.73
CA ILE A 4 53.02 -46.68 4.77
C ILE A 4 52.87 -45.16 4.67
N LYS A 5 53.98 -44.40 4.51
CA LYS A 5 53.94 -42.93 4.30
C LYS A 5 53.21 -42.51 3.01
N LYS A 6 53.33 -43.29 1.93
CA LYS A 6 52.60 -43.05 0.67
C LYS A 6 51.10 -43.32 0.85
N TRP A 7 50.75 -44.37 1.60
CA TRP A 7 49.36 -44.74 1.89
C TRP A 7 48.69 -43.71 2.81
N THR A 8 49.35 -43.27 3.88
CA THR A 8 48.85 -42.20 4.76
C THR A 8 48.70 -40.87 4.02
N ARG A 9 49.65 -40.50 3.15
CA ARG A 9 49.53 -39.30 2.30
C ARG A 9 48.34 -39.37 1.35
N ASN A 10 48.13 -40.49 0.68
CA ASN A 10 47.00 -40.66 -0.23
C ASN A 10 45.66 -40.66 0.53
N PHE A 11 45.61 -41.27 1.72
CA PHE A 11 44.44 -41.27 2.58
C PHE A 11 44.08 -39.86 3.08
N MET A 12 45.08 -39.07 3.51
CA MET A 12 44.89 -37.67 3.89
C MET A 12 44.39 -36.81 2.72
N LEU A 13 44.85 -37.09 1.49
CA LEU A 13 44.39 -36.41 0.28
C LEU A 13 42.92 -36.70 -0.03
N VAL A 14 42.47 -37.95 0.16
CA VAL A 14 41.05 -38.34 -0.02
C VAL A 14 40.16 -37.64 1.00
N ILE A 15 40.59 -37.57 2.27
CA ILE A 15 39.84 -36.85 3.32
C ILE A 15 39.74 -35.35 2.99
N ALA A 16 40.83 -34.72 2.53
CA ALA A 16 40.81 -33.32 2.16
C ALA A 16 39.84 -33.04 1.00
N ILE A 17 39.82 -33.90 -0.03
CA ILE A 17 38.88 -33.79 -1.16
C ILE A 17 37.44 -33.97 -0.69
N ALA A 18 37.17 -34.95 0.18
CA ALA A 18 35.84 -35.17 0.75
C ALA A 18 35.37 -33.98 1.61
N ALA A 19 36.26 -33.36 2.38
CA ALA A 19 35.96 -32.17 3.18
C ALA A 19 35.62 -30.97 2.29
N VAL A 20 36.39 -30.71 1.23
CA VAL A 20 36.09 -29.65 0.25
C VAL A 20 34.77 -29.92 -0.47
N GLY A 21 34.48 -31.17 -0.83
CA GLY A 21 33.21 -31.58 -1.41
C GLY A 21 32.02 -31.36 -0.47
N MET A 22 32.18 -31.69 0.82
CA MET A 22 31.14 -31.43 1.84
C MET A 22 30.92 -29.93 2.08
N ILE A 23 31.97 -29.12 2.13
CA ILE A 23 31.86 -27.66 2.26
C ILE A 23 31.15 -27.07 1.03
N GLY A 24 31.53 -27.52 -0.18
CA GLY A 24 30.85 -27.13 -1.42
C GLY A 24 29.38 -27.52 -1.44
N LEU A 25 29.05 -28.73 -0.96
CA LEU A 25 27.66 -29.18 -0.81
C LEU A 25 26.90 -28.35 0.22
N MET A 26 27.50 -28.01 1.36
CA MET A 26 26.86 -27.15 2.36
C MET A 26 26.61 -25.74 1.83
N ILE A 27 27.56 -25.14 1.09
CA ILE A 27 27.36 -23.84 0.45
C ILE A 27 26.26 -23.91 -0.62
N PHE A 28 26.22 -24.99 -1.40
CA PHE A 28 25.19 -25.21 -2.42
C PHE A 28 23.80 -25.44 -1.83
N LEU A 29 23.70 -26.17 -0.71
CA LEU A 29 22.45 -26.37 0.01
C LEU A 29 22.00 -25.08 0.70
N TRP A 30 22.93 -24.28 1.23
CA TRP A 30 22.63 -22.98 1.83
C TRP A 30 22.21 -21.94 0.78
N SER A 31 22.84 -21.94 -0.41
CA SER A 31 22.44 -21.07 -1.52
C SER A 31 21.10 -21.46 -2.15
N ARG A 32 20.64 -22.70 -1.94
CA ARG A 32 19.30 -23.17 -2.30
C ARG A 32 18.23 -22.91 -1.24
N GLY A 33 18.59 -22.43 -0.05
CA GLY A 33 17.62 -22.00 0.93
C GLY A 33 16.86 -20.79 0.40
N GLU A 34 15.58 -20.95 0.06
CA GLU A 34 14.71 -19.81 -0.25
C GLU A 34 14.61 -18.93 1.00
N ALA A 35 14.90 -17.63 0.84
CA ALA A 35 14.62 -16.67 1.90
C ALA A 35 13.12 -16.72 2.25
N PRO A 36 12.73 -16.59 3.53
CA PRO A 36 11.31 -16.56 3.87
C PRO A 36 10.60 -15.49 3.05
N GLN A 37 9.59 -15.88 2.28
CA GLN A 37 8.71 -14.94 1.59
C GLN A 37 7.95 -14.12 2.64
N ILE A 38 8.42 -12.91 2.91
CA ILE A 38 7.70 -11.96 3.77
C ILE A 38 6.58 -11.35 2.92
N ASP A 39 5.35 -11.73 3.23
CA ASP A 39 4.17 -11.09 2.64
C ASP A 39 4.13 -9.60 3.04
N PRO A 40 4.35 -8.66 2.09
CA PRO A 40 4.39 -7.24 2.40
C PRO A 40 3.04 -6.70 2.89
N TYR A 41 1.95 -7.45 2.70
CA TYR A 41 0.58 -7.06 3.07
C TYR A 41 0.11 -7.66 4.40
N ALA A 42 0.93 -8.45 5.09
CA ALA A 42 0.54 -9.16 6.31
C ALA A 42 -0.06 -8.24 7.40
N HIS A 43 0.48 -7.02 7.55
CA HIS A 43 -0.01 -6.04 8.51
C HIS A 43 -1.42 -5.52 8.21
N VAL A 44 -1.84 -5.55 6.95
CA VAL A 44 -3.14 -5.06 6.50
C VAL A 44 -4.17 -6.17 6.53
N LYS A 45 -3.79 -7.38 6.10
CA LYS A 45 -4.64 -8.58 6.08
C LYS A 45 -5.31 -8.86 7.43
N LYS A 46 -4.63 -8.60 8.55
CA LYS A 46 -5.23 -8.78 9.89
C LYS A 46 -6.47 -7.92 10.15
N TYR A 47 -6.66 -6.82 9.40
CA TYR A 47 -7.82 -5.94 9.52
C TYR A 47 -8.98 -6.31 8.61
N GLU A 48 -8.83 -7.30 7.73
CA GLU A 48 -9.89 -7.75 6.81
C GLU A 48 -11.23 -7.99 7.53
N PRO A 49 -11.30 -8.74 8.67
CA PRO A 49 -12.58 -8.96 9.34
C PRO A 49 -13.22 -7.67 9.88
N ALA A 50 -12.40 -6.73 10.36
CA ALA A 50 -12.89 -5.48 10.92
C ALA A 50 -13.37 -4.52 9.83
N LEU A 51 -12.65 -4.42 8.71
CA LEU A 51 -13.07 -3.64 7.55
C LEU A 51 -14.34 -4.22 6.92
N HIS A 52 -14.37 -5.53 6.68
CA HIS A 52 -15.54 -6.23 6.15
C HIS A 52 -16.75 -5.96 7.04
N SER A 53 -16.64 -6.21 8.35
CA SER A 53 -17.74 -5.99 9.29
C SER A 53 -18.23 -4.56 9.32
N GLU A 54 -17.34 -3.56 9.25
CA GLU A 54 -17.77 -2.15 9.25
C GLU A 54 -18.39 -1.74 7.90
N LEU A 55 -17.86 -2.23 6.78
CA LEU A 55 -18.42 -2.01 5.44
C LEU A 55 -19.81 -2.64 5.28
N THR A 56 -20.05 -3.82 5.84
CA THR A 56 -21.37 -4.47 5.83
C THR A 56 -22.45 -3.58 6.44
N ARG A 57 -22.13 -2.74 7.43
CA ARG A 57 -23.09 -1.79 8.03
C ARG A 57 -23.61 -0.74 7.05
N TYR A 58 -22.91 -0.57 5.93
CA TYR A 58 -23.26 0.35 4.84
C TYR A 58 -23.64 -0.40 3.55
N GLY A 59 -23.67 -1.74 3.54
CA GLY A 59 -23.90 -2.56 2.34
C GLY A 59 -22.77 -2.45 1.31
N LEU A 60 -21.54 -2.25 1.78
CA LEU A 60 -20.34 -2.07 0.95
C LEU A 60 -19.30 -3.16 1.16
N GLU A 61 -19.68 -4.35 1.66
CA GLU A 61 -18.76 -5.47 1.93
C GLU A 61 -17.93 -5.89 0.70
N GLN A 62 -18.47 -5.71 -0.51
CA GLN A 62 -17.76 -5.95 -1.77
C GLN A 62 -16.58 -4.99 -2.00
N GLN A 63 -16.42 -3.95 -1.18
CA GLN A 63 -15.29 -2.99 -1.23
C GLN A 63 -14.20 -3.32 -0.20
N THR A 64 -14.27 -4.48 0.45
CA THR A 64 -13.29 -4.88 1.48
C THR A 64 -11.86 -4.86 0.94
N ASP A 65 -11.63 -5.42 -0.25
CA ASP A 65 -10.29 -5.52 -0.82
C ASP A 65 -9.76 -4.15 -1.27
N VAL A 66 -10.62 -3.31 -1.84
CA VAL A 66 -10.31 -1.89 -2.12
C VAL A 66 -9.87 -1.17 -0.84
N LEU A 67 -10.58 -1.37 0.27
CA LEU A 67 -10.24 -0.69 1.54
C LEU A 67 -9.02 -1.28 2.24
N LEU A 68 -8.70 -2.56 2.03
CA LEU A 68 -7.42 -3.12 2.44
C LEU A 68 -6.29 -2.45 1.64
N ALA A 69 -6.41 -2.34 0.32
CA ALA A 69 -5.42 -1.66 -0.52
C ALA A 69 -5.28 -0.18 -0.16
N LEU A 70 -6.39 0.47 0.17
CA LEU A 70 -6.42 1.83 0.69
C LEU A 70 -5.65 1.94 2.00
N MET A 71 -5.97 1.11 3.00
CA MET A 71 -5.26 1.07 4.29
C MET A 71 -3.75 0.82 4.10
N TYR A 72 -3.40 -0.03 3.14
CA TYR A 72 -2.00 -0.27 2.79
C TYR A 72 -1.32 1.00 2.27
N GLN A 73 -1.99 1.73 1.38
CA GLN A 73 -1.49 2.98 0.82
C GLN A 73 -1.36 4.09 1.89
N GLU A 74 -2.24 4.12 2.89
CA GLU A 74 -2.23 5.12 3.96
C GLU A 74 -1.14 4.86 5.01
N SER A 75 -0.97 3.62 5.44
CA SER A 75 -0.12 3.31 6.61
C SER A 75 0.59 1.97 6.57
N GLN A 76 0.35 1.16 5.53
CA GLN A 76 0.72 -0.26 5.51
C GLN A 76 0.09 -1.06 6.67
N GLY A 77 -1.03 -0.58 7.23
CA GLY A 77 -1.69 -1.20 8.40
C GLY A 77 -0.96 -0.96 9.73
N LYS A 78 -0.11 0.06 9.80
CA LYS A 78 0.71 0.38 10.98
C LYS A 78 0.14 1.58 11.75
N GLY A 79 0.58 1.74 12.99
CA GLY A 79 0.17 2.84 13.86
C GLY A 79 -1.24 2.70 14.44
N GLY A 80 -1.66 3.75 15.16
CA GLY A 80 -3.00 3.84 15.75
C GLY A 80 -4.08 4.35 14.79
N ASP A 81 -3.68 5.01 13.70
CA ASP A 81 -4.56 5.50 12.63
C ASP A 81 -4.26 4.81 11.29
N PRO A 82 -4.49 3.49 11.15
CA PRO A 82 -4.12 2.75 9.95
C PRO A 82 -4.85 3.20 8.67
N MET A 83 -6.02 3.85 8.78
CA MET A 83 -6.76 4.41 7.64
C MET A 83 -6.42 5.89 7.37
N GLN A 84 -5.48 6.49 8.13
CA GLN A 84 -5.21 7.95 8.15
C GLN A 84 -6.50 8.77 8.13
N ALA A 85 -7.41 8.43 9.04
CA ALA A 85 -8.78 8.92 9.03
C ALA A 85 -8.97 10.18 9.89
N SER A 86 -7.94 10.59 10.66
CA SER A 86 -7.99 11.76 11.54
C SER A 86 -8.41 13.04 10.82
N GLU A 87 -7.79 13.38 9.68
CA GLU A 87 -8.12 14.59 8.92
C GLU A 87 -9.56 14.58 8.41
N SER A 88 -10.08 13.42 8.02
CA SER A 88 -11.49 13.28 7.58
C SER A 88 -12.49 13.53 8.71
N ALA A 89 -12.06 13.44 9.97
CA ALA A 89 -12.83 13.80 11.15
C ALA A 89 -12.62 15.27 11.57
N GLY A 90 -11.84 16.06 10.82
CA GLY A 90 -11.47 17.43 11.17
C GLY A 90 -10.43 17.51 12.29
N LEU A 91 -9.70 16.43 12.55
CA LEU A 91 -8.63 16.38 13.54
C LEU A 91 -7.27 16.63 12.89
N SER A 92 -6.26 16.94 13.70
CA SER A 92 -4.88 16.94 13.23
C SER A 92 -4.42 15.52 12.84
N PRO A 93 -3.43 15.37 11.94
CA PRO A 93 -2.94 14.07 11.52
C PRO A 93 -2.54 13.18 12.71
N ASN A 94 -2.87 11.88 12.65
CA ASN A 94 -2.57 10.89 13.69
C ASN A 94 -3.14 11.18 15.09
N THR A 95 -4.22 11.96 15.19
CA THR A 95 -4.94 12.18 16.47
C THR A 95 -5.68 10.92 16.92
N ILE A 96 -6.24 10.15 15.98
CA ILE A 96 -6.83 8.84 16.28
C ILE A 96 -5.69 7.87 16.61
N THR A 97 -5.76 7.21 17.77
CA THR A 97 -4.74 6.24 18.21
C THR A 97 -5.28 4.81 18.38
N ASP A 98 -6.60 4.63 18.26
CA ASP A 98 -7.26 3.32 18.24
C ASP A 98 -7.55 2.87 16.80
N PRO A 99 -6.94 1.78 16.31
CA PRO A 99 -7.21 1.23 14.99
C PRO A 99 -8.70 0.96 14.71
N LYS A 100 -9.50 0.58 15.72
CA LYS A 100 -10.94 0.38 15.53
C LYS A 100 -11.66 1.69 15.25
N GLN A 101 -11.26 2.78 15.92
CA GLN A 101 -11.80 4.11 15.65
C GLN A 101 -11.39 4.61 14.26
N SER A 102 -10.13 4.37 13.88
CA SER A 102 -9.61 4.69 12.55
C SER A 102 -10.41 3.98 11.45
N ILE A 103 -10.68 2.68 11.61
CA ILE A 103 -11.53 1.90 10.69
C ILE A 103 -12.95 2.47 10.60
N ARG A 104 -13.62 2.73 11.74
CA ARG A 104 -14.97 3.29 11.73
C ARG A 104 -15.04 4.64 10.99
N GLN A 105 -14.08 5.53 11.27
CA GLN A 105 -14.03 6.84 10.63
C GLN A 105 -13.66 6.73 9.14
N GLY A 106 -12.66 5.91 8.80
CA GLY A 106 -12.24 5.68 7.43
C GLY A 106 -13.36 5.10 6.56
N VAL A 107 -14.05 4.05 7.03
CA VAL A 107 -15.20 3.49 6.32
C VAL A 107 -16.33 4.51 6.18
N ARG A 108 -16.61 5.32 7.22
CA ARG A 108 -17.60 6.39 7.13
C ARG A 108 -17.22 7.44 6.08
N HIS A 109 -15.95 7.85 6.03
CA HIS A 109 -15.44 8.80 5.03
C HIS A 109 -15.58 8.22 3.62
N PHE A 110 -15.14 6.98 3.41
CA PHE A 110 -15.31 6.27 2.14
C PHE A 110 -16.78 6.16 1.72
N HIS A 111 -17.67 5.78 2.63
CA HIS A 111 -19.10 5.70 2.36
C HIS A 111 -19.69 7.04 1.91
N ASN A 112 -19.28 8.16 2.52
CA ASN A 112 -19.74 9.49 2.13
C ASN A 112 -19.33 9.84 0.69
N VAL A 113 -18.06 9.60 0.32
CA VAL A 113 -17.60 9.84 -1.05
C VAL A 113 -18.20 8.83 -2.03
N TYR A 114 -18.48 7.60 -1.60
CA TYR A 114 -19.16 6.59 -2.39
C TYR A 114 -20.58 7.04 -2.78
N ILE A 115 -21.43 7.37 -1.79
CA ILE A 115 -22.79 7.86 -2.06
C ILE A 115 -22.76 9.09 -2.96
N TYR A 116 -21.86 10.03 -2.68
CA TYR A 116 -21.77 11.25 -3.47
C TYR A 116 -21.34 10.98 -4.91
N GLY A 117 -20.35 10.10 -5.11
CA GLY A 117 -19.90 9.69 -6.42
C GLY A 117 -20.99 8.96 -7.21
N LYS A 118 -21.75 8.06 -6.56
CA LYS A 118 -22.91 7.41 -7.18
C LYS A 118 -23.98 8.43 -7.63
N LYS A 119 -24.28 9.43 -6.80
CA LYS A 119 -25.22 10.51 -7.13
C LYS A 119 -24.75 11.37 -8.30
N LYS A 120 -23.43 11.55 -8.44
CA LYS A 120 -22.80 12.32 -9.53
C LYS A 120 -22.49 11.47 -10.77
N HIS A 121 -22.83 10.19 -10.72
CA HIS A 121 -22.61 9.22 -11.79
C HIS A 121 -21.15 9.15 -12.25
N VAL A 122 -20.20 9.34 -11.32
CA VAL A 122 -18.76 9.15 -11.61
C VAL A 122 -18.37 7.69 -11.42
N ASP A 123 -17.24 7.31 -12.02
CA ASP A 123 -16.67 5.97 -11.87
C ASP A 123 -16.12 5.68 -10.47
N MET A 124 -15.88 4.39 -10.21
CA MET A 124 -15.32 3.94 -8.92
C MET A 124 -13.92 4.51 -8.67
N ALA A 125 -13.13 4.65 -9.74
CA ALA A 125 -11.80 5.25 -9.68
C ALA A 125 -11.82 6.70 -9.14
N THR A 126 -12.86 7.47 -9.48
CA THR A 126 -13.08 8.81 -8.92
C THR A 126 -13.44 8.75 -7.43
N ILE A 127 -14.29 7.80 -7.02
CA ILE A 127 -14.68 7.61 -5.61
C ILE A 127 -13.44 7.28 -4.76
N ILE A 128 -12.58 6.38 -5.23
CA ILE A 128 -11.33 6.01 -4.57
C ILE A 128 -10.41 7.24 -4.45
N GLN A 129 -10.21 7.98 -5.54
CA GLN A 129 -9.38 9.19 -5.55
C GLN A 129 -9.90 10.27 -4.60
N ALA A 130 -11.22 10.37 -4.46
CA ALA A 130 -11.90 11.32 -3.58
C ALA A 130 -11.74 11.00 -2.09
N TYR A 131 -11.37 9.77 -1.71
CA TYR A 131 -10.96 9.50 -0.33
C TYR A 131 -9.75 10.39 0.05
N ASN A 132 -8.77 10.48 -0.86
CA ASN A 132 -7.55 11.27 -0.67
C ASN A 132 -7.73 12.77 -0.99
N MET A 133 -8.47 13.11 -2.05
CA MET A 133 -8.64 14.51 -2.52
C MET A 133 -9.94 15.19 -2.06
N GLY A 134 -10.76 14.49 -1.27
CA GLY A 134 -12.04 14.97 -0.78
C GLY A 134 -13.15 15.01 -1.84
N PRO A 135 -14.40 15.29 -1.42
CA PRO A 135 -15.58 15.23 -2.29
C PRO A 135 -15.59 16.28 -3.41
N GLY A 136 -14.83 17.38 -3.28
CA GLY A 136 -14.72 18.37 -4.35
C GLY A 136 -14.09 17.81 -5.64
N TYR A 137 -13.29 16.73 -5.53
CA TYR A 137 -12.77 16.03 -6.70
C TYR A 137 -13.87 15.35 -7.52
N ILE A 138 -14.93 14.85 -6.86
CA ILE A 138 -16.08 14.24 -7.52
C ILE A 138 -16.79 15.28 -8.40
N ASP A 139 -17.00 16.49 -7.88
CA ASP A 139 -17.60 17.58 -8.65
C ASP A 139 -16.75 17.97 -9.86
N PHE A 140 -15.43 18.01 -9.67
CA PHE A 140 -14.50 18.28 -10.75
C PHE A 140 -14.61 17.23 -11.84
N VAL A 141 -14.50 15.93 -11.52
CA VAL A 141 -14.59 14.87 -12.53
C VAL A 141 -15.97 14.79 -13.18
N ALA A 142 -17.05 15.02 -12.42
CA ALA A 142 -18.41 15.05 -12.97
C ALA A 142 -18.56 16.11 -14.08
N ALA A 143 -17.88 17.25 -13.97
CA ALA A 143 -17.85 18.29 -15.00
C ALA A 143 -16.88 17.99 -16.17
N HIS A 144 -16.05 16.95 -16.07
CA HIS A 144 -14.99 16.63 -17.04
C HIS A 144 -15.10 15.19 -17.57
N GLY A 145 -16.33 14.73 -17.82
CA GLY A 145 -16.57 13.43 -18.47
C GLY A 145 -16.77 12.25 -17.52
N GLN A 146 -16.93 12.52 -16.21
CA GLN A 146 -17.39 11.56 -15.18
C GLN A 146 -16.47 10.35 -14.94
N LYS A 147 -15.28 10.34 -15.53
CA LYS A 147 -14.28 9.27 -15.37
C LYS A 147 -12.98 9.84 -14.85
N HIS A 148 -12.38 9.11 -13.92
CA HIS A 148 -11.08 9.48 -13.38
C HIS A 148 -9.97 9.35 -14.43
N SER A 149 -9.00 10.26 -14.35
CA SER A 149 -7.68 10.08 -14.93
C SER A 149 -6.66 10.78 -14.02
N GLU A 150 -5.40 10.32 -14.04
CA GLU A 150 -4.33 11.01 -13.31
C GLU A 150 -4.16 12.46 -13.80
N GLU A 151 -4.44 12.73 -15.07
CA GLU A 151 -4.39 14.08 -15.62
C GLU A 151 -5.44 15.00 -14.96
N LEU A 152 -6.68 14.51 -14.79
CA LEU A 152 -7.70 15.26 -14.04
C LEU A 152 -7.32 15.42 -12.56
N ALA A 153 -6.70 14.41 -11.94
CA ALA A 153 -6.22 14.50 -10.56
C ALA A 153 -5.11 15.56 -10.40
N ARG A 154 -4.16 15.62 -11.33
CA ARG A 154 -3.11 16.66 -11.40
C ARG A 154 -3.73 18.05 -11.59
N GLN A 155 -4.64 18.21 -12.54
CA GLN A 155 -5.33 19.49 -12.78
C GLN A 155 -6.08 19.96 -11.53
N TYR A 156 -6.85 19.08 -10.89
CA TYR A 156 -7.55 19.40 -9.65
C TYR A 156 -6.56 19.79 -8.54
N SER A 157 -5.49 19.03 -8.35
CA SER A 157 -4.46 19.37 -7.38
C SER A 157 -3.85 20.75 -7.65
N ALA A 158 -3.52 21.08 -8.90
CA ALA A 158 -2.96 22.38 -9.26
C ALA A 158 -3.93 23.52 -8.94
N ILE A 159 -5.23 23.32 -9.16
CA ILE A 159 -6.27 24.29 -8.78
C ILE A 159 -6.31 24.50 -7.27
N GLN A 160 -6.25 23.42 -6.47
CA GLN A 160 -6.26 23.54 -5.00
C GLN A 160 -4.99 24.21 -4.47
N VAL A 161 -3.82 23.87 -5.00
CA VAL A 161 -2.54 24.54 -4.66
C VAL A 161 -2.63 26.04 -4.96
N LYS A 162 -3.17 26.45 -6.11
CA LYS A 162 -3.35 27.88 -6.45
C LYS A 162 -4.28 28.61 -5.48
N LYS A 163 -5.30 27.93 -4.93
CA LYS A 163 -6.22 28.52 -3.93
C LYS A 163 -5.56 28.75 -2.58
N ALA A 164 -4.59 27.91 -2.20
CA ALA A 164 -3.91 28.00 -0.90
C ALA A 164 -2.41 27.63 -1.01
N PRO A 165 -1.59 28.45 -1.69
CA PRO A 165 -0.20 28.12 -2.02
C PRO A 165 0.71 28.01 -0.79
N ASN A 166 0.32 28.63 0.33
CA ASN A 166 1.06 28.56 1.59
C ASN A 166 0.67 27.34 2.44
N VAL A 167 -0.42 26.65 2.09
CA VAL A 167 -0.94 25.48 2.82
C VAL A 167 -0.50 24.19 2.13
N TYR A 168 -0.71 24.09 0.82
CA TYR A 168 -0.43 22.86 0.08
C TYR A 168 0.98 22.89 -0.53
N LYS A 169 1.91 22.23 0.16
CA LYS A 169 3.32 22.12 -0.23
C LYS A 169 3.73 20.65 -0.35
N CYS A 170 4.62 20.34 -1.28
CA CYS A 170 5.15 18.98 -1.50
C CYS A 170 6.36 18.66 -0.60
N GLY A 171 6.54 19.41 0.49
CA GLY A 171 7.82 19.50 1.19
C GLY A 171 8.83 20.37 0.45
N ASP A 172 10.09 20.31 0.87
CA ASP A 172 11.19 21.10 0.30
C ASP A 172 11.83 20.45 -0.94
N ASP A 173 11.54 19.16 -1.19
CA ASP A 173 12.07 18.42 -2.33
C ASP A 173 11.18 18.57 -3.58
N GLN A 174 11.66 19.34 -4.56
CA GLN A 174 10.99 19.51 -5.85
C GLN A 174 11.13 18.29 -6.79
N GLY A 175 11.99 17.32 -6.46
CA GLY A 175 12.10 16.03 -7.14
C GLY A 175 11.05 15.01 -6.70
N ASN A 176 10.26 15.33 -5.67
CA ASN A 176 9.17 14.49 -5.20
C ASN A 176 8.16 14.24 -6.34
N PHE A 177 7.69 12.99 -6.47
CA PHE A 177 6.70 12.58 -7.46
C PHE A 177 5.44 13.46 -7.48
N ARG A 178 5.11 14.09 -6.35
CA ARG A 178 3.94 14.99 -6.22
C ARG A 178 4.16 16.36 -6.84
N TYR A 179 5.39 16.86 -6.95
CA TYR A 179 5.62 18.23 -7.41
C TYR A 179 5.22 18.42 -8.90
N PRO A 180 4.52 19.51 -9.28
CA PRO A 180 4.02 20.64 -8.47
C PRO A 180 2.58 20.45 -7.92
N TYR A 181 2.02 19.24 -8.00
CA TYR A 181 0.66 18.85 -7.61
C TYR A 181 0.57 18.48 -6.12
N CYS A 182 0.73 19.49 -5.26
CA CYS A 182 0.89 19.31 -3.81
C CYS A 182 -0.39 19.16 -2.98
N TYR A 183 -1.56 18.97 -3.61
CA TYR A 183 -2.82 18.70 -2.92
C TYR A 183 -3.22 17.25 -3.15
N GLY A 184 -3.19 16.44 -2.10
CA GLY A 184 -3.37 15.00 -2.22
C GLY A 184 -2.29 14.30 -3.06
N ASP A 185 -2.50 13.03 -3.35
CA ASP A 185 -1.70 12.18 -4.22
C ASP A 185 -2.47 11.94 -5.51
N PHE A 186 -2.03 12.54 -6.62
CA PHE A 186 -2.73 12.40 -7.92
C PHE A 186 -2.71 10.99 -8.50
N SER A 187 -1.86 10.10 -7.98
CA SER A 187 -1.70 8.70 -8.41
C SER A 187 -2.34 7.70 -7.45
N TYR A 188 -3.11 8.19 -6.47
CA TYR A 188 -3.66 7.38 -5.37
C TYR A 188 -4.49 6.19 -5.86
N THR A 189 -5.44 6.43 -6.77
CA THR A 189 -6.25 5.34 -7.34
C THR A 189 -5.39 4.32 -8.10
N THR A 190 -4.41 4.77 -8.88
CA THR A 190 -3.47 3.87 -9.58
C THR A 190 -2.75 2.95 -8.61
N LYS A 191 -2.25 3.48 -7.48
CA LYS A 191 -1.56 2.69 -6.45
C LYS A 191 -2.48 1.67 -5.79
N ILE A 192 -3.72 2.07 -5.47
CA ILE A 192 -4.72 1.18 -4.87
C ILE A 192 -5.05 0.02 -5.82
N LEU A 193 -5.39 0.32 -7.08
CA LEU A 193 -5.75 -0.71 -8.06
C LEU A 193 -4.57 -1.63 -8.43
N GLN A 194 -3.33 -1.18 -8.23
CA GLN A 194 -2.15 -2.04 -8.36
C GLN A 194 -1.92 -2.97 -7.16
N VAL A 195 -2.41 -2.58 -5.98
CA VAL A 195 -2.21 -3.31 -4.71
C VAL A 195 -3.37 -4.28 -4.44
N GLU A 196 -4.60 -3.88 -4.72
CA GLU A 196 -5.82 -4.65 -4.50
C GLU A 196 -5.71 -6.13 -4.92
N PRO A 197 -5.37 -6.49 -6.18
CA PRO A 197 -5.28 -7.90 -6.58
C PRO A 197 -4.14 -8.67 -5.87
N LYS A 198 -3.09 -7.97 -5.42
CA LYS A 198 -1.93 -8.59 -4.75
C LYS A 198 -2.24 -8.92 -3.30
N ILE A 199 -3.16 -8.21 -2.65
CA ILE A 199 -3.53 -8.46 -1.26
C ILE A 199 -4.13 -9.87 -1.11
N LYS A 200 -4.88 -10.39 -2.07
CA LYS A 200 -5.41 -11.76 -2.01
C LYS A 200 -4.45 -12.83 -2.56
N GLY A 201 -3.30 -12.43 -3.12
CA GLY A 201 -2.38 -13.34 -3.80
C GLY A 201 -2.90 -13.80 -5.16
N GLU A 202 -3.72 -12.97 -5.83
CA GLU A 202 -4.34 -13.31 -7.12
C GLU A 202 -3.44 -13.01 -8.34
N LEU A 203 -2.14 -12.74 -8.13
CA LEU A 203 -1.14 -12.48 -9.18
C LEU A 203 0.22 -13.08 -8.82
#